data_AF-U1NZY7-F1
#
_entry.id   AF-U1NZY7-F1
#
_cell.length_a   1.000
_cell.length_b   1.000
_cell.length_c   1.000
_cell.angle_alpha   90.00
_cell.angle_beta   90.00
_cell.angle_gamma   90.00
#
_symmetry.space_group_name_H-M   'P 1'
#
loop_
_entity.id
_entity.type
_entity.pdbx_description
1 polymer ?
#
loop_
_entity_poly.entity_id
_entity_poly.type
_entity_poly.pdbx_seq_one_letter_code
_entity_poly.pdbx_strand_id
1 'polypeptide(L)'
;MATETYVHIIAPDRGSLFAFRDDADDSFLEYGVAPEVGDVVDIPVADARRWSEQHPADTDADGWLGYLCPEALAAVETPADGSLCYVGVSGLPVVDRLLRETTGVHPSVVLQSHTASNLAKYTVYRYDETADQFGVFARGRVD
;
A
#
# COMPACT_ATOMS: atom_id res chain seq x y z
N MET A 1 14.19 6.53 -18.97
CA MET A 1 13.53 5.29 -18.55
C MET A 1 12.52 5.68 -17.50
N ALA A 2 11.24 5.31 -17.66
CA ALA A 2 10.22 5.58 -16.66
C ALA A 2 10.49 4.69 -15.44
N THR A 3 10.52 5.30 -14.25
CA THR A 3 10.82 4.63 -12.99
C THR A 3 9.50 4.07 -12.44
N GLU A 4 9.34 2.74 -12.43
CA GLU A 4 8.10 2.05 -11.98
C GLU A 4 7.96 2.03 -10.45
N THR A 5 7.01 2.77 -9.90
CA THR A 5 6.75 2.72 -8.45
C THR A 5 5.82 1.56 -8.12
N TYR A 6 6.11 0.87 -7.02
CA TYR A 6 5.20 -0.13 -6.46
C TYR A 6 4.56 0.41 -5.18
N VAL A 7 3.26 0.24 -5.02
CA VAL A 7 2.50 0.66 -3.84
C VAL A 7 1.70 -0.51 -3.29
N HIS A 8 1.91 -0.82 -2.01
CA HIS A 8 1.00 -1.65 -1.22
C HIS A 8 -0.07 -0.74 -0.61
N ILE A 9 -1.33 -1.13 -0.73
CA ILE A 9 -2.46 -0.45 -0.11
C ILE A 9 -3.09 -1.43 0.86
N ILE A 10 -3.23 -1.00 2.12
CA ILE A 10 -3.70 -1.83 3.22
C ILE A 10 -4.87 -1.12 3.91
N ALA A 11 -5.93 -1.86 4.22
CA ALA A 11 -7.08 -1.34 4.96
C ALA A 11 -7.60 -2.36 5.98
N PRO A 12 -8.30 -1.92 7.04
CA PRO A 12 -8.93 -2.81 8.00
C PRO A 12 -10.16 -3.55 7.45
N ASP A 13 -10.76 -3.08 6.35
CA ASP A 13 -11.95 -3.73 5.80
C ASP A 13 -12.05 -3.51 4.28
N ARG A 14 -12.80 -4.40 3.62
CA ARG A 14 -12.96 -4.36 2.15
C ARG A 14 -13.65 -3.09 1.70
N GLY A 15 -14.58 -2.55 2.49
CA GLY A 15 -15.32 -1.34 2.15
C GLY A 15 -14.40 -0.12 2.03
N SER A 16 -13.56 0.10 3.04
CA SER A 16 -12.53 1.15 3.02
C SER A 16 -11.59 1.00 1.82
N LEU A 17 -11.17 -0.23 1.51
CA LEU A 17 -10.24 -0.46 0.40
C LEU A 17 -10.88 -0.26 -0.98
N PHE A 18 -12.11 -0.73 -1.18
CA PHE A 18 -12.84 -0.53 -2.44
C PHE A 18 -13.13 0.94 -2.67
N ALA A 19 -13.57 1.67 -1.64
CA ALA A 19 -13.83 3.10 -1.77
C ALA A 19 -12.55 3.88 -2.14
N PHE A 20 -11.41 3.54 -1.53
CA PHE A 20 -10.12 4.12 -1.90
C PHE A 20 -9.70 3.76 -3.33
N ARG A 21 -9.91 2.51 -3.74
CA ARG A 21 -9.60 2.04 -5.08
C ARG A 21 -10.43 2.75 -6.14
N ASP A 22 -11.73 2.92 -5.91
CA ASP A 22 -12.62 3.60 -6.86
C ASP A 22 -12.15 5.07 -7.07
N ASP A 23 -11.81 5.78 -5.99
CA ASP A 23 -11.27 7.14 -6.07
C ASP A 23 -9.89 7.20 -6.79
N ALA A 24 -9.06 6.17 -6.58
CA ALA A 24 -7.78 6.04 -7.26
C ALA A 24 -7.94 5.71 -8.75
N ASP A 25 -8.92 4.90 -9.12
CA ASP A 25 -9.22 4.54 -10.51
C ASP A 25 -9.78 5.75 -11.29
N ASP A 26 -10.67 6.53 -10.68
CA ASP A 26 -11.17 7.80 -11.24
C ASP A 26 -10.02 8.80 -11.48
N SER A 27 -9.14 8.89 -10.49
CA SER A 27 -7.90 9.65 -10.57
C SER A 27 -7.02 9.16 -11.73
N PHE A 28 -6.76 7.85 -11.85
CA PHE A 28 -5.95 7.33 -12.96
C PHE A 28 -6.52 7.71 -14.33
N LEU A 29 -7.84 7.63 -14.48
CA LEU A 29 -8.55 8.04 -15.69
C LEU A 29 -8.39 9.54 -15.98
N GLU A 30 -8.57 10.41 -14.97
CA GLU A 30 -8.43 11.87 -15.10
C GLU A 30 -7.04 12.26 -15.62
N TYR A 31 -5.99 11.64 -15.07
CA TYR A 31 -4.60 11.93 -15.42
C TYR A 31 -4.07 11.12 -16.60
N GLY A 32 -4.90 10.27 -17.21
CA GLY A 32 -4.54 9.47 -18.39
C GLY A 32 -3.43 8.45 -18.13
N VAL A 33 -3.37 7.89 -16.91
CA VAL A 33 -2.42 6.85 -16.51
C VAL A 33 -3.12 5.50 -16.40
N ALA A 34 -2.39 4.42 -16.67
CA ALA A 34 -2.91 3.05 -16.61
C ALA A 34 -1.93 2.16 -15.82
N PRO A 35 -1.93 2.24 -14.48
CA PRO A 35 -1.17 1.32 -13.65
C PRO A 35 -1.71 -0.11 -13.77
N GLU A 36 -0.89 -1.08 -13.40
CA GLU A 36 -1.35 -2.44 -13.13
C GLU A 36 -1.87 -2.49 -11.69
N VAL A 37 -3.18 -2.74 -11.53
CA VAL A 37 -3.84 -2.86 -10.23
C VAL A 37 -4.21 -4.33 -10.02
N GLY A 38 -3.76 -4.90 -8.90
CA GLY A 38 -4.08 -6.28 -8.53
C GLY A 38 -5.53 -6.45 -8.06
N ASP A 39 -5.90 -7.69 -7.76
CA ASP A 39 -7.17 -7.99 -7.10
C ASP A 39 -7.12 -7.65 -5.61
N VAL A 40 -8.28 -7.27 -5.06
CA VAL A 40 -8.43 -7.07 -3.62
C VAL A 40 -8.51 -8.43 -2.93
N VAL A 41 -7.52 -8.73 -2.12
CA VAL A 41 -7.42 -9.98 -1.35
C VAL A 41 -7.51 -9.70 0.15
N ASP A 42 -8.10 -10.67 0.87
CA ASP A 42 -8.09 -10.68 2.32
C ASP A 42 -6.89 -11.50 2.79
N ILE A 43 -6.11 -10.94 3.70
CA ILE A 43 -4.89 -11.55 4.22
C ILE A 43 -5.04 -11.71 5.72
N PRO A 44 -4.87 -12.92 6.28
CA PRO A 44 -4.77 -13.07 7.73
C PRO A 44 -3.63 -12.23 8.29
N VAL A 45 -3.89 -11.45 9.34
CA VAL A 45 -2.88 -10.56 9.95
C VAL A 45 -1.65 -11.34 10.41
N ALA A 46 -1.84 -12.59 10.84
CA ALA A 46 -0.74 -13.48 11.20
C ALA A 46 0.17 -13.81 10.00
N ASP A 47 -0.40 -14.04 8.82
CA ASP A 47 0.36 -14.33 7.60
C ASP A 47 1.04 -13.06 7.09
N ALA A 48 0.36 -11.92 7.11
CA ALA A 48 0.94 -10.64 6.75
C ALA A 48 2.15 -10.28 7.63
N ARG A 49 2.03 -10.49 8.96
CA ARG A 49 3.16 -10.30 9.90
C ARG A 49 4.31 -11.25 9.63
N ARG A 50 3.99 -12.52 9.38
CA ARG A 50 5.00 -13.51 9.04
C ARG A 50 5.76 -13.11 7.77
N TRP A 51 5.07 -12.65 6.74
CA TRP A 51 5.71 -12.21 5.50
C TRP A 51 6.52 -10.93 5.68
N SER A 52 6.05 -9.98 6.49
CA SER A 52 6.78 -8.72 6.71
C SER A 52 8.08 -8.87 7.52
N GLU A 53 8.20 -9.97 8.27
CA GLU A 53 9.42 -10.34 9.00
C GLU A 53 10.37 -11.21 8.15
N GLN A 54 9.89 -11.75 7.03
CA GLN A 54 10.67 -12.58 6.11
C GLN A 54 11.37 -11.70 5.06
N HIS A 55 12.56 -12.11 4.62
CA HIS A 55 13.19 -11.42 3.50
C HIS A 55 12.40 -11.70 2.22
N PRO A 56 12.21 -10.71 1.33
CA PRO A 56 11.50 -10.92 0.06
C PRO A 56 12.09 -12.05 -0.79
N ALA A 57 13.39 -12.29 -0.68
CA ALA A 57 14.10 -13.38 -1.36
C ALA A 57 13.67 -14.79 -0.89
N ASP A 58 13.06 -14.89 0.29
CA ASP A 58 12.66 -16.14 0.94
C ASP A 58 11.14 -16.39 0.88
N THR A 59 10.38 -15.56 0.13
CA THR A 59 8.93 -15.68 -0.02
C THR A 59 8.54 -16.46 -1.28
N ASP A 60 7.71 -17.50 -1.10
CA ASP A 60 7.13 -18.33 -2.18
C ASP A 60 5.80 -17.77 -2.74
N ALA A 61 5.24 -16.72 -2.11
CA ALA A 61 3.89 -16.23 -2.37
C ALA A 61 3.86 -15.04 -3.35
N ASP A 62 2.78 -14.97 -4.13
CA ASP A 62 2.45 -13.98 -5.15
C ASP A 62 3.15 -12.63 -4.98
N GLY A 63 3.88 -12.25 -6.05
CA GLY A 63 5.27 -11.81 -6.00
C GLY A 63 5.64 -10.49 -5.32
N TRP A 64 4.77 -9.90 -4.51
CA TRP A 64 5.05 -8.63 -3.84
C TRP A 64 4.78 -8.62 -2.35
N LEU A 65 4.01 -9.56 -1.79
CA LEU A 65 3.68 -9.55 -0.35
C LEU A 65 4.91 -9.65 0.55
N GLY A 66 5.96 -10.33 0.10
CA GLY A 66 7.24 -10.40 0.81
C GLY A 66 7.95 -9.06 0.97
N TYR A 67 7.53 -8.00 0.28
CA TYR A 67 8.08 -6.64 0.44
C TYR A 67 7.30 -5.78 1.44
N LEU A 68 6.18 -6.27 1.98
CA LEU A 68 5.41 -5.56 3.00
C LEU A 68 6.27 -5.34 4.25
N CYS A 69 6.34 -4.12 4.78
CA CYS A 69 7.17 -3.86 5.95
C CYS A 69 6.35 -3.96 7.25
N PRO A 70 6.98 -4.31 8.39
CA PRO A 70 6.29 -4.40 9.68
C PRO A 70 5.61 -3.07 10.08
N GLU A 71 6.20 -1.92 9.72
CA GLU A 71 5.62 -0.61 10.04
C GLU A 71 4.32 -0.33 9.31
N ALA A 72 4.12 -0.86 8.10
CA ALA A 72 2.85 -0.70 7.39
C ALA A 72 1.72 -1.49 8.09
N LEU A 73 2.04 -2.67 8.62
CA LEU A 73 1.10 -3.46 9.43
C LEU A 73 0.82 -2.81 10.80
N ALA A 74 1.82 -2.17 11.40
CA ALA A 74 1.64 -1.44 12.66
C ALA A 74 0.83 -0.14 12.47
N ALA A 75 0.82 0.42 11.26
CA ALA A 75 0.09 1.64 10.94
C ALA A 75 -1.41 1.43 10.69
N VAL A 76 -1.82 0.22 10.31
CA VAL A 76 -3.24 -0.12 10.07
C VAL A 76 -3.89 -0.63 11.34
N GLU A 77 -5.12 -0.21 11.60
CA GLU A 77 -5.91 -0.78 12.68
C GLU A 77 -6.17 -2.25 12.41
N THR A 78 -5.89 -3.13 13.37
CA THR A 78 -6.12 -4.56 13.22
C THR A 78 -7.59 -4.88 13.45
N PRO A 79 -8.31 -5.44 12.46
CA PRO A 79 -9.73 -5.75 12.59
C PRO A 79 -10.00 -6.89 13.56
N ALA A 80 -11.21 -6.93 14.10
CA ALA A 80 -11.61 -7.94 15.10
C ALA A 80 -11.65 -9.37 14.54
N ASP A 81 -11.84 -9.52 13.23
CA ASP A 81 -11.82 -10.82 12.53
C ASP A 81 -10.39 -11.32 12.22
N GLY A 82 -9.37 -10.50 12.51
CA GLY A 82 -7.97 -10.84 12.35
C GLY A 82 -7.49 -10.89 10.90
N SER A 83 -8.23 -10.34 9.93
CA SER A 83 -7.82 -10.24 8.52
C SER A 83 -7.72 -8.78 8.10
N LEU A 84 -6.78 -8.46 7.22
CA LEU A 84 -6.66 -7.14 6.59
C LEU A 84 -6.95 -7.27 5.10
N CYS A 85 -7.36 -6.17 4.48
CA CYS A 85 -7.55 -6.12 3.04
C CYS A 85 -6.33 -5.50 2.38
N TYR A 86 -5.94 -6.07 1.24
CA TYR A 86 -4.74 -5.70 0.52
C TYR A 86 -4.99 -5.60 -0.98
N VAL A 87 -4.35 -4.62 -1.60
CA VAL A 87 -4.16 -4.57 -3.05
C VAL A 87 -2.78 -3.99 -3.37
N GLY A 88 -2.16 -4.55 -4.41
CA GLY A 88 -0.91 -4.04 -4.98
C GLY A 88 -1.18 -3.20 -6.22
N VAL A 89 -0.41 -2.12 -6.38
CA VAL A 89 -0.44 -1.26 -7.58
C VAL A 89 0.99 -1.07 -8.10
N SER A 90 1.20 -1.28 -9.40
CA SER A 90 2.50 -1.16 -10.09
C SER A 90 2.37 -0.48 -11.47
N GLY A 91 3.48 -0.31 -12.18
CA GLY A 91 3.55 0.36 -13.51
C GLY A 91 4.05 1.81 -13.40
N LEU A 92 4.34 2.46 -14.57
CA LEU A 92 4.72 3.87 -14.88
C LEU A 92 5.32 4.76 -13.74
N PRO A 93 5.55 6.09 -13.79
CA PRO A 93 5.84 6.80 -12.53
C PRO A 93 4.55 6.88 -11.73
N VAL A 94 4.06 5.73 -11.26
CA VAL A 94 2.78 5.55 -10.58
C VAL A 94 2.85 6.36 -9.31
N VAL A 95 2.43 7.61 -9.47
CA VAL A 95 1.30 8.11 -8.72
C VAL A 95 1.57 8.16 -7.21
N ASP A 96 2.84 8.32 -6.85
CA ASP A 96 3.30 8.65 -5.51
C ASP A 96 2.71 9.99 -5.01
N ARG A 97 2.10 10.76 -5.90
CA ARG A 97 1.36 11.97 -5.59
C ARG A 97 -0.15 11.73 -5.66
N LEU A 98 -0.67 11.15 -6.74
CA LEU A 98 -2.11 10.99 -6.96
C LEU A 98 -2.77 9.92 -6.04
N LEU A 99 -2.10 8.80 -5.73
CA LEU A 99 -2.55 7.83 -4.70
C LEU A 99 -2.40 8.43 -3.28
N ARG A 100 -1.55 9.44 -3.11
CA ARG A 100 -1.37 10.14 -1.82
C ARG A 100 -2.29 11.37 -1.67
N GLU A 101 -2.78 11.93 -2.78
CA GLU A 101 -3.59 13.15 -2.87
C GLU A 101 -5.10 12.89 -2.89
N THR A 102 -5.58 11.63 -2.93
CA THR A 102 -6.96 11.30 -2.57
C THR A 102 -7.15 11.58 -1.07
N THR A 103 -7.35 12.87 -0.76
CA THR A 103 -7.29 13.44 0.58
C THR A 103 -8.48 13.02 1.42
N GLY A 104 -8.22 12.42 2.58
CA GLY A 104 -9.09 12.45 3.76
C GLY A 104 -10.36 11.65 3.78
N VAL A 105 -10.78 11.11 2.65
CA VAL A 105 -11.97 10.24 2.59
C VAL A 105 -11.69 8.87 3.22
N HIS A 106 -10.41 8.45 3.27
CA HIS A 106 -10.01 7.09 3.65
C HIS A 106 -8.98 7.07 4.81
N PRO A 107 -9.34 7.56 6.02
CA PRO A 107 -8.39 7.67 7.14
C PRO A 107 -7.88 6.31 7.67
N SER A 108 -8.61 5.24 7.35
CA SER A 108 -8.28 3.86 7.72
C SER A 108 -7.25 3.20 6.79
N VAL A 109 -6.94 3.82 5.65
CA VAL A 109 -6.03 3.25 4.64
C VAL A 109 -4.57 3.61 4.97
N VAL A 110 -3.68 2.65 4.75
CA VAL A 110 -2.23 2.79 4.84
C VAL A 110 -1.62 2.49 3.48
N LEU A 111 -0.65 3.31 3.07
CA LEU A 111 0.10 3.14 1.83
C LEU A 111 1.56 2.85 2.14
N GLN A 112 2.15 1.87 1.48
CA GLN A 112 3.60 1.64 1.49
C GLN A 112 4.14 1.68 0.07
N SER A 113 4.99 2.65 -0.25
CA SER A 113 5.58 2.81 -1.57
C SER A 113 7.04 2.34 -1.60
N HIS A 114 7.44 1.65 -2.66
CA HIS A 114 8.83 1.28 -2.95
C HIS A 114 9.35 2.04 -4.16
N THR A 115 10.61 2.47 -4.09
CA THR A 115 11.27 3.08 -5.25
C THR A 115 11.67 2.01 -6.26
N ALA A 116 11.35 2.18 -7.55
CA ALA A 116 11.68 1.22 -8.63
C ALA A 116 13.15 0.78 -8.63
N SER A 117 14.06 1.73 -8.41
CA SER A 117 15.50 1.49 -8.45
C SER A 117 16.00 0.67 -7.27
N ASN A 118 15.18 0.50 -6.23
CA ASN A 118 15.52 -0.24 -5.04
C ASN A 118 14.26 -0.62 -4.24
N LEU A 119 13.72 -1.80 -4.51
CA LEU A 119 12.61 -2.39 -3.76
C LEU A 119 12.92 -2.61 -2.28
N ALA A 120 14.20 -2.56 -1.89
CA ALA A 120 14.56 -2.58 -0.48
C ALA A 120 14.10 -1.30 0.22
N LYS A 121 14.06 -0.13 -0.42
CA LYS A 121 13.66 1.11 0.27
C LYS A 121 12.16 1.33 0.21
N TYR A 122 11.56 1.59 1.37
CA TYR A 122 10.14 1.87 1.48
C TYR A 122 9.86 3.20 2.20
N THR A 123 8.68 3.75 1.96
CA THR A 123 8.06 4.77 2.79
C THR A 123 6.61 4.38 3.08
N VAL A 124 6.21 4.42 4.34
CA VAL A 124 4.84 4.18 4.80
C VAL A 124 4.15 5.52 5.03
N TYR A 125 2.93 5.64 4.55
CA TYR A 125 2.06 6.80 4.70
C TYR A 125 0.80 6.41 5.43
N ARG A 126 0.37 7.30 6.32
CA ARG A 126 -0.90 7.20 7.05
C ARG A 126 -1.59 8.54 7.01
N TYR A 127 -2.91 8.52 6.98
CA TYR A 127 -3.69 9.74 7.09
C TYR A 127 -3.46 10.43 8.45
N ASP A 128 -3.12 11.71 8.42
CA ASP A 128 -3.03 12.60 9.57
C ASP A 128 -4.29 13.45 9.62
N GLU A 129 -5.21 13.12 10.55
CA GLU A 129 -6.47 13.85 10.75
C GLU A 129 -6.26 15.31 11.17
N THR A 130 -5.12 15.65 11.78
CA THR A 130 -4.83 17.02 12.21
C THR A 130 -4.40 17.88 11.02
N ALA A 131 -3.61 17.29 10.12
CA ALA A 131 -3.12 17.97 8.92
C ALA A 131 -4.05 17.80 7.69
N ASP A 132 -5.09 16.96 7.82
CA ASP A 132 -6.05 16.61 6.77
C ASP A 132 -5.39 16.07 5.49
N GLN A 133 -4.33 15.26 5.65
CA GLN A 133 -3.54 14.73 4.54
C GLN A 133 -2.80 13.44 4.89
N PHE A 134 -2.38 12.67 3.89
CA PHE A 134 -1.44 11.57 4.09
C PHE A 134 -0.05 12.09 4.48
N GLY A 135 0.37 11.78 5.70
CA GLY A 135 1.70 12.06 6.23
C GLY A 135 2.62 10.85 6.15
N VAL A 136 3.93 11.09 6.22
CA VAL A 136 4.92 10.01 6.33
C VAL A 136 4.87 9.44 7.74
N PHE A 137 4.56 8.15 7.85
CA PHE A 137 4.54 7.40 9.09
C PHE A 137 5.91 6.77 9.39
N ALA A 138 6.51 6.12 8.39
CA ALA A 138 7.80 5.43 8.55
C ALA A 138 8.60 5.42 7.24
N ARG A 139 9.92 5.23 7.35
CA ARG A 139 10.85 5.00 6.23
C ARG A 139 11.87 3.98 6.66
N GLY A 140 12.26 3.09 5.76
CA GLY A 140 13.26 2.09 6.09
C GLY A 140 13.76 1.33 4.89
N ARG A 141 14.34 0.16 5.21
CA ARG A 141 14.83 -0.79 4.24
C ARG A 141 14.35 -2.19 4.59
N VAL A 142 13.82 -2.91 3.61
CA VAL A 142 13.62 -4.36 3.63
C VAL A 142 14.98 -4.96 3.29
N ASP A 143 15.74 -5.36 4.30
CA ASP A 143 17.01 -6.06 4.12
C ASP A 143 16.79 -7.52 3.72
#